data_AF-A0A523XW57-F1
#
_entry.id   AF-A0A523XW57-F1
#
_cell.length_a   1.000
_cell.length_b   1.000
_cell.length_c   1.000
_cell.angle_alpha   90.00
_cell.angle_beta   90.00
_cell.angle_gamma   90.00
#
_symmetry.space_group_name_H-M   'P 1'
#
loop_
_entity.id
_entity.type
_entity.pdbx_description
1 polymer ?
#
loop_
_entity_poly.entity_id
_entity_poly.type
_entity_poly.pdbx_seq_one_letter_code
_entity_poly.pdbx_strand_id
1 'polypeptide(L)'
;MNILFKTNGNSYRPRFVEKCVRNFGKSYNETVCKVINNSTDGLNKEIFRRNVAMLMPNFLMGRAGPFKGVRYMGGKVRDPRGQITACWDTIGKRAVELRKIISQYRKGSRGRVIIETPRAVQEEIASQLMRLLSRLSSVCWTENSFGLVGASKVLFAVLPEVALPIDNAEWRKVFRTIDYAAIITRMADEIQRWEMSTGTKFDSCDPGGCLTLPCIYNVMAMKARP
;
A
#
# COMPACT_ATOMS: atom_id res chain seq x y z
N MET A 1 -0.60 16.63 9.38
CA MET A 1 -1.94 16.05 9.16
C MET A 1 -2.01 14.80 10.02
N ASN A 2 -3.11 14.60 10.76
CA ASN A 2 -3.35 13.37 11.50
C ASN A 2 -4.63 12.73 10.91
N ILE A 3 -4.49 11.67 10.11
CA ILE A 3 -5.59 10.93 9.48
C ILE A 3 -6.43 10.16 10.51
N LEU A 4 -5.81 9.63 11.57
CA LEU A 4 -6.46 8.83 12.61
C LEU A 4 -6.98 9.68 13.79
N PHE A 5 -6.78 10.99 13.74
CA PHE A 5 -7.22 11.92 14.77
C PHE A 5 -8.11 13.00 14.16
N LYS A 6 -9.03 13.51 14.96
CA LYS A 6 -9.90 14.63 14.62
C LYS A 6 -9.12 15.95 14.71
N THR A 7 -9.71 17.02 14.21
CA THR A 7 -9.15 18.37 14.28
C THR A 7 -8.89 18.84 15.71
N ASN A 8 -9.66 18.36 16.69
CA ASN A 8 -9.46 18.63 18.12
C ASN A 8 -8.41 17.71 18.79
N GLY A 9 -7.65 16.94 18.02
CA GLY A 9 -6.59 16.06 18.53
C GLY A 9 -7.08 14.73 19.12
N ASN A 10 -8.38 14.51 19.26
CA ASN A 10 -8.92 13.24 19.75
C ASN A 10 -8.84 12.14 18.68
N SER A 11 -8.47 10.93 19.06
CA SER A 11 -8.47 9.78 18.16
C SER A 11 -9.87 9.42 17.68
N TYR A 12 -9.98 8.92 16.45
CA TYR A 12 -11.20 8.23 16.03
C TYR A 12 -11.39 6.96 16.86
N ARG A 13 -12.60 6.69 17.32
CA ARG A 13 -12.91 5.46 18.08
C ARG A 13 -12.66 4.22 17.19
N PRO A 14 -12.20 3.08 17.75
CA PRO A 14 -12.00 1.84 16.99
C PRO A 14 -13.21 1.43 16.14
N ARG A 15 -14.42 1.47 16.72
CA ARG A 15 -15.68 1.18 16.01
C ARG A 15 -15.93 2.07 14.78
N PHE A 16 -15.42 3.31 14.78
CA PHE A 16 -15.53 4.19 13.62
C PHE A 16 -14.59 3.74 12.50
N VAL A 17 -13.34 3.39 12.82
CA VAL A 17 -12.37 2.85 11.85
C VAL A 17 -12.91 1.55 11.26
N GLU A 18 -13.39 0.63 12.10
CA GLU A 18 -14.00 -0.63 11.70
C GLU A 18 -15.18 -0.43 10.73
N LYS A 19 -16.07 0.53 11.03
CA LYS A 19 -17.17 0.90 10.13
C LYS A 19 -16.67 1.42 8.78
N CYS A 20 -15.58 2.20 8.77
CA CYS A 20 -14.99 2.68 7.52
C CYS A 20 -14.41 1.53 6.69
N VAL A 21 -13.69 0.60 7.32
CA VAL A 21 -13.11 -0.59 6.67
C VAL A 21 -14.21 -1.47 6.08
N ARG A 22 -15.28 -1.71 6.83
CA ARG A 22 -16.44 -2.49 6.37
C ARG A 22 -17.12 -1.85 5.15
N ASN A 23 -17.22 -0.52 5.12
CA ASN A 23 -17.93 0.21 4.09
C ASN A 23 -17.09 0.52 2.83
N PHE A 24 -15.77 0.35 2.88
CA PHE A 24 -14.88 0.75 1.78
C PHE A 24 -15.09 -0.07 0.49
N GLY A 25 -15.54 -1.33 0.61
CA GLY A 25 -16.00 -2.13 -0.50
C GLY A 25 -15.51 -3.58 -0.46
N LYS A 26 -16.45 -4.52 -0.60
CA LYS A 26 -16.17 -5.97 -0.54
C LYS A 26 -15.14 -6.43 -1.60
N SER A 27 -15.31 -6.00 -2.86
CA SER A 27 -14.41 -6.36 -3.97
C SER A 27 -12.96 -5.91 -3.76
N TYR A 28 -12.78 -4.71 -3.19
CA TYR A 28 -11.44 -4.19 -2.89
C TYR A 28 -10.77 -5.02 -1.80
N ASN A 29 -11.46 -5.22 -0.67
CA ASN A 29 -10.93 -5.98 0.47
C ASN A 29 -10.59 -7.42 0.06
N GLU A 30 -11.45 -8.09 -0.70
CA GLU A 30 -11.18 -9.44 -1.21
C GLU A 30 -9.95 -9.50 -2.12
N THR A 31 -9.79 -8.52 -3.02
CA THR A 31 -8.62 -8.47 -3.91
C THR A 31 -7.34 -8.24 -3.11
N VAL A 32 -7.37 -7.31 -2.16
CA VAL A 32 -6.23 -6.98 -1.30
C VAL A 32 -5.82 -8.20 -0.46
N CYS A 33 -6.78 -8.92 0.13
CA CYS A 33 -6.47 -10.13 0.90
C CYS A 33 -5.87 -11.23 0.02
N LYS A 34 -6.31 -11.39 -1.24
CA LYS A 34 -5.64 -12.29 -2.19
C LYS A 34 -4.20 -11.85 -2.49
N VAL A 35 -3.96 -10.55 -2.66
CA VAL A 35 -2.62 -10.00 -2.89
C VAL A 35 -1.68 -10.24 -1.70
N ILE A 36 -2.17 -10.03 -0.47
CA ILE A 36 -1.44 -10.30 0.78
C ILE A 36 -1.11 -11.80 0.89
N ASN A 37 -2.09 -12.68 0.68
CA ASN A 37 -1.87 -14.13 0.72
C ASN A 37 -0.86 -14.58 -0.34
N ASN A 38 -1.01 -14.11 -1.58
CA ASN A 38 -0.11 -14.43 -2.70
C ASN A 38 1.35 -14.05 -2.48
N SER A 39 1.61 -13.08 -1.59
CA SER A 39 2.92 -12.53 -1.33
C SER A 39 3.49 -12.99 0.02
N THR A 40 2.76 -13.83 0.77
CA THR A 40 3.18 -14.29 2.10
C THR A 40 4.45 -15.12 2.05
N ASP A 41 4.60 -15.98 1.03
CA ASP A 41 5.76 -16.87 0.88
C ASP A 41 6.92 -16.21 0.11
N GLY A 42 6.84 -14.90 -0.14
CA GLY A 42 7.89 -14.12 -0.78
C GLY A 42 7.42 -13.37 -2.03
N LEU A 43 8.38 -13.04 -2.88
CA LEU A 43 8.16 -12.28 -4.10
C LEU A 43 9.03 -12.83 -5.23
N ASN A 44 8.44 -13.07 -6.38
CA ASN A 44 9.11 -13.40 -7.63
C ASN A 44 8.39 -12.73 -8.81
N LYS A 45 8.89 -12.89 -10.04
CA LYS A 45 8.31 -12.25 -11.23
C LYS A 45 6.84 -12.63 -11.44
N GLU A 46 6.46 -13.88 -11.18
CA GLU A 46 5.09 -14.35 -11.36
C GLU A 46 4.13 -13.75 -10.33
N ILE A 47 4.49 -13.81 -9.04
CA ILE A 47 3.73 -13.21 -7.94
C ILE A 47 3.56 -11.71 -8.17
N PHE A 48 4.64 -11.03 -8.55
CA PHE A 48 4.62 -9.61 -8.90
C PHE A 48 3.60 -9.33 -10.00
N ARG A 49 3.69 -10.05 -11.13
CA ARG A 49 2.82 -9.82 -12.28
C ARG A 49 1.36 -10.08 -11.95
N ARG A 50 1.09 -11.19 -11.26
CA ARG A 50 -0.24 -11.59 -10.82
C ARG A 50 -0.84 -10.52 -9.91
N ASN A 51 -0.14 -10.12 -8.86
CA ASN A 51 -0.66 -9.17 -7.88
C ASN A 51 -0.93 -7.79 -8.50
N VAL A 52 0.00 -7.27 -9.31
CA VAL A 52 -0.20 -6.00 -10.02
C VAL A 52 -1.42 -6.10 -10.95
N ALA A 53 -1.55 -7.18 -11.72
CA ALA A 53 -2.67 -7.37 -12.64
C ALA A 53 -4.03 -7.53 -11.95
N MET A 54 -4.06 -8.08 -10.73
CA MET A 54 -5.27 -8.19 -9.92
C MET A 54 -5.68 -6.83 -9.33
N LEU A 55 -4.70 -6.04 -8.89
CA LEU A 55 -4.97 -4.84 -8.09
C LEU A 55 -5.19 -3.57 -8.93
N MET A 56 -4.52 -3.44 -10.08
CA MET A 56 -4.65 -2.26 -10.95
C MET A 56 -6.11 -1.96 -11.37
N PRO A 57 -6.95 -2.94 -11.76
CA PRO A 57 -8.36 -2.70 -12.05
C PRO A 57 -9.16 -2.15 -10.86
N ASN A 58 -8.89 -2.62 -9.65
CA ASN A 58 -9.56 -2.14 -8.43
C ASN A 58 -9.22 -0.67 -8.13
N PHE A 59 -8.04 -0.22 -8.55
CA PHE A 59 -7.64 1.19 -8.50
C PHE A 59 -8.05 2.01 -9.74
N LEU A 60 -8.86 1.44 -10.63
CA LEU A 60 -9.28 2.02 -11.91
C LEU A 60 -8.13 2.34 -12.89
N MET A 61 -6.92 1.84 -12.61
CA MET A 61 -5.72 2.05 -13.42
C MET A 61 -5.79 1.32 -14.76
N GLY A 62 -6.67 0.32 -14.89
CA GLY A 62 -6.89 -0.43 -16.13
C GLY A 62 -7.64 0.34 -17.22
N ARG A 63 -8.28 1.48 -16.89
CA ARG A 63 -9.14 2.24 -17.82
C ARG A 63 -8.34 3.14 -18.78
N ALA A 64 -7.26 3.74 -18.29
CA ALA A 64 -6.43 4.70 -19.02
C ALA A 64 -5.00 4.73 -18.47
N GLY A 65 -4.10 5.46 -19.14
CA GLY A 65 -2.71 5.62 -18.70
C GLY A 65 -1.82 4.40 -18.99
N PRO A 66 -0.70 4.26 -18.26
CA PRO A 66 0.31 3.21 -18.53
C PRO A 66 -0.24 1.79 -18.38
N PHE A 67 -1.17 1.60 -17.44
CA PHE A 67 -1.77 0.30 -17.13
C PHE A 67 -3.05 0.01 -17.92
N LYS A 68 -3.35 0.77 -19.00
CA LYS A 68 -4.55 0.56 -19.81
C LYS A 68 -4.64 -0.90 -20.30
N GLY A 69 -5.75 -1.56 -19.98
CA GLY A 69 -6.03 -2.95 -20.37
C GLY A 69 -5.37 -4.01 -19.49
N VAL A 70 -4.60 -3.63 -18.45
CA VAL A 70 -4.06 -4.56 -17.47
C VAL A 70 -5.19 -5.21 -16.68
N ARG A 71 -5.18 -6.55 -16.60
CA ARG A 71 -6.12 -7.34 -15.78
C ARG A 71 -5.64 -8.77 -15.56
N TYR A 72 -6.11 -9.39 -14.49
CA TYR A 72 -5.97 -10.81 -14.23
C TYR A 72 -7.31 -11.53 -14.44
N MET A 73 -7.38 -12.45 -15.40
CA MET A 73 -8.61 -13.19 -15.71
C MET A 73 -8.29 -14.63 -16.13
N GLY A 74 -9.06 -15.60 -15.63
CA GLY A 74 -8.89 -17.01 -15.99
C GLY A 74 -7.49 -17.55 -15.69
N GLY A 75 -6.90 -17.15 -14.55
CA GLY A 75 -5.54 -17.54 -14.17
C GLY A 75 -4.42 -16.82 -14.92
N LYS A 76 -4.74 -15.97 -15.92
CA LYS A 76 -3.76 -15.36 -16.81
C LYS A 76 -3.64 -13.84 -16.61
N VAL A 77 -2.41 -13.36 -16.65
CA VAL A 77 -2.09 -11.92 -16.66
C VAL A 77 -2.22 -11.40 -18.08
N ARG A 78 -3.03 -10.35 -18.27
CA ARG A 78 -3.02 -9.52 -19.49
C ARG A 78 -2.26 -8.23 -19.21
N ASP A 79 -1.20 -8.01 -19.98
CA ASP A 79 -0.33 -6.84 -19.93
C ASP A 79 -0.06 -6.33 -21.35
N PRO A 80 -1.07 -5.76 -22.03
CA PRO A 80 -1.02 -5.52 -23.48
C PRO A 80 0.06 -4.52 -23.92
N ARG A 81 0.58 -3.71 -22.99
CA ARG A 81 1.62 -2.71 -23.24
C ARG A 81 2.96 -3.08 -22.60
N GLY A 82 3.07 -4.27 -22.02
CA GLY A 82 4.28 -4.68 -21.29
C GLY A 82 4.57 -3.83 -20.05
N GLN A 83 3.61 -3.07 -19.52
CA GLN A 83 3.83 -2.11 -18.44
C GLN A 83 4.20 -2.82 -17.13
N ILE A 84 3.55 -3.93 -16.81
CA ILE A 84 3.89 -4.72 -15.62
C ILE A 84 5.29 -5.31 -15.78
N THR A 85 5.61 -5.74 -16.99
CA THR A 85 6.94 -6.25 -17.35
C THR A 85 8.01 -5.18 -17.13
N ALA A 86 7.80 -3.97 -17.64
CA ALA A 86 8.71 -2.84 -17.44
C ALA A 86 8.88 -2.48 -15.96
N CYS A 87 7.80 -2.48 -15.17
CA CYS A 87 7.90 -2.27 -13.72
C CYS A 87 8.74 -3.34 -13.04
N TRP A 88 8.55 -4.63 -13.39
CA TRP A 88 9.37 -5.71 -12.85
C TRP A 88 10.84 -5.56 -13.24
N ASP A 89 11.14 -5.28 -14.50
CA ASP A 89 12.53 -5.15 -14.95
C ASP A 89 13.24 -3.96 -14.28
N THR A 90 12.48 -2.92 -13.90
CA THR A 90 12.98 -1.71 -13.23
C THR A 90 13.30 -1.92 -11.74
N ILE A 91 12.43 -2.63 -11.01
CA ILE A 91 12.55 -2.73 -9.54
C ILE A 91 12.59 -4.15 -8.98
N GLY A 92 12.34 -5.18 -9.78
CA GLY A 92 12.06 -6.55 -9.32
C GLY A 92 13.14 -7.11 -8.39
N LYS A 93 14.42 -7.01 -8.78
CA LYS A 93 15.54 -7.45 -7.92
C LYS A 93 15.53 -6.78 -6.55
N ARG A 94 15.39 -5.46 -6.51
CA ARG A 94 15.40 -4.68 -5.26
C ARG A 94 14.13 -4.88 -4.43
N ALA A 95 13.00 -5.08 -5.07
CA ALA A 95 11.75 -5.40 -4.38
C ALA A 95 11.85 -6.77 -3.69
N VAL A 96 12.51 -7.74 -4.31
CA VAL A 96 12.79 -9.05 -3.70
C VAL A 96 13.74 -8.91 -2.50
N GLU A 97 14.80 -8.11 -2.63
CA GLU A 97 15.72 -7.82 -1.52
C GLU A 97 14.99 -7.16 -0.33
N LEU A 98 14.18 -6.14 -0.58
CA LEU A 98 13.36 -5.49 0.45
C LEU A 98 12.35 -6.45 1.07
N ARG A 99 11.72 -7.32 0.27
CA ARG A 99 10.82 -8.37 0.76
C ARG A 99 11.53 -9.32 1.73
N LYS A 100 12.80 -9.68 1.48
CA LYS A 100 13.58 -10.52 2.41
C LYS A 100 13.79 -9.82 3.74
N ILE A 101 14.15 -8.53 3.73
CA ILE A 101 14.28 -7.72 4.95
C ILE A 101 12.97 -7.71 5.72
N ILE A 102 11.85 -7.38 5.07
CA ILE A 102 10.51 -7.36 5.71
C ILE A 102 10.17 -8.72 6.32
N SER A 103 10.51 -9.82 5.65
CA SER A 103 10.20 -11.18 6.10
C SER A 103 10.97 -11.58 7.36
N GLN A 104 12.21 -11.09 7.55
CA GLN A 104 12.99 -11.33 8.78
C GLN A 104 12.31 -10.78 10.04
N TYR A 105 11.54 -9.71 9.88
CA TYR A 105 10.84 -9.05 10.99
C TYR A 105 9.34 -9.35 11.04
N ARG A 106 8.83 -10.17 10.13
CA ARG A 106 7.42 -10.53 10.10
C ARG A 106 7.11 -11.51 11.23
N LYS A 107 6.33 -11.04 12.21
CA LYS A 107 5.74 -11.91 13.24
C LYS A 107 4.24 -12.08 12.98
N GLY A 108 3.78 -13.33 13.05
CA GLY A 108 2.37 -13.69 12.88
C GLY A 108 1.83 -13.53 11.45
N SER A 109 0.56 -13.88 11.28
CA SER A 109 -0.11 -13.96 9.97
C SER A 109 -0.25 -12.59 9.27
N ARG A 110 -0.41 -11.50 10.03
CA ARG A 110 -0.71 -10.15 9.50
C ARG A 110 0.48 -9.22 9.36
N GLY A 111 1.66 -9.62 9.88
CA GLY A 111 2.92 -8.90 9.71
C GLY A 111 2.83 -7.41 10.03
N ARG A 112 2.86 -7.04 11.32
CA ARG A 112 2.84 -5.64 11.80
C ARG A 112 4.22 -4.97 11.70
N VAL A 113 4.95 -5.28 10.61
CA VAL A 113 6.37 -4.94 10.40
C VAL A 113 6.63 -3.44 10.53
N ILE A 114 5.73 -2.62 10.01
CA ILE A 114 5.92 -1.16 9.96
C ILE A 114 5.86 -0.47 11.33
N ILE A 115 5.35 -1.12 12.39
CA ILE A 115 5.31 -0.56 13.75
C ILE A 115 5.94 -1.45 14.82
N GLU A 116 6.22 -2.72 14.55
CA GLU A 116 6.81 -3.68 15.50
C GLU A 116 8.31 -3.94 15.24
N THR A 117 8.91 -3.23 14.28
CA THR A 117 10.35 -3.23 14.06
C THR A 117 11.04 -2.06 14.74
N PRO A 118 12.35 -2.17 15.04
CA PRO A 118 13.16 -1.04 15.50
C PRO A 118 13.04 0.16 14.55
N ARG A 119 13.09 1.38 15.10
CA ARG A 119 12.95 2.61 14.30
C ARG A 119 13.92 2.69 13.12
N ALA A 120 15.19 2.30 13.33
CA ALA A 120 16.19 2.26 12.27
C ALA A 120 15.77 1.37 11.08
N VAL A 121 15.12 0.23 11.36
CA VAL A 121 14.62 -0.69 10.33
C VAL A 121 13.39 -0.09 9.62
N GLN A 122 12.50 0.59 10.35
CA GLN A 122 11.37 1.30 9.74
C GLN A 122 11.85 2.39 8.78
N GLU A 123 12.86 3.17 9.17
CA GLU A 123 13.47 4.22 8.36
C GLU A 123 14.20 3.64 7.15
N GLU A 124 14.88 2.51 7.32
CA GLU A 124 15.49 1.77 6.20
C GLU A 124 14.43 1.32 5.20
N ILE A 125 13.36 0.67 5.65
CA ILE A 125 12.25 0.23 4.80
C ILE A 125 11.64 1.43 4.07
N ALA A 126 11.36 2.53 4.78
CA ALA A 126 10.78 3.73 4.19
C ALA A 126 11.70 4.35 3.12
N SER A 127 13.01 4.42 3.38
CA SER A 127 14.02 4.89 2.43
C SER A 127 14.10 4.00 1.19
N GLN A 128 14.08 2.68 1.37
CA GLN A 128 14.07 1.74 0.25
C GLN A 128 12.78 1.85 -0.57
N LEU A 129 11.61 1.99 0.07
CA LEU A 129 10.34 2.22 -0.61
C LEU A 129 10.37 3.51 -1.44
N MET A 130 10.92 4.60 -0.92
CA MET A 130 11.08 5.85 -1.67
C MET A 130 11.98 5.66 -2.90
N ARG A 131 13.11 4.95 -2.76
CA ARG A 131 13.99 4.64 -3.90
C ARG A 131 13.29 3.80 -4.97
N LEU A 132 12.45 2.83 -4.58
CA LEU A 132 11.67 2.03 -5.52
C LEU A 132 10.57 2.88 -6.18
N LEU A 133 9.92 3.78 -5.42
CA LEU A 133 8.91 4.70 -5.95
C LEU A 133 9.52 5.62 -7.01
N SER A 134 10.66 6.25 -6.73
CA SER A 134 11.35 7.14 -7.67
C SER A 134 11.80 6.43 -8.95
N ARG A 135 12.10 5.12 -8.86
CA ARG A 135 12.41 4.30 -10.04
C ARG A 135 11.17 3.89 -10.82
N LEU A 136 10.09 3.57 -10.11
CA LEU A 136 8.81 3.24 -10.75
C LEU A 136 8.15 4.46 -11.38
N SER A 137 8.36 5.66 -10.83
CA SER A 137 7.71 6.87 -11.34
C SER A 137 8.16 7.19 -12.77
N SER A 138 9.42 6.92 -13.13
CA SER A 138 9.91 7.12 -14.50
C SER A 138 9.20 6.22 -15.51
N VAL A 139 8.95 4.95 -15.16
CA VAL A 139 8.21 4.02 -16.04
C VAL A 139 6.70 4.18 -15.96
N CYS A 140 6.17 4.79 -14.91
CA CYS A 140 4.75 5.10 -14.76
C CYS A 140 4.38 6.51 -15.25
N TRP A 141 5.36 7.29 -15.71
CA TRP A 141 5.17 8.65 -16.19
C TRP A 141 4.26 8.66 -17.42
N THR A 142 3.37 9.65 -17.50
CA THR A 142 2.66 10.01 -18.73
C THR A 142 2.71 11.52 -18.92
N GLU A 143 2.38 12.03 -20.11
CA GLU A 143 2.31 13.48 -20.39
C GLU A 143 1.52 14.27 -19.32
N ASN A 144 0.50 13.64 -18.72
CA ASN A 144 -0.41 14.26 -17.75
C ASN A 144 -0.18 13.82 -16.29
N SER A 145 0.86 13.04 -15.99
CA SER A 145 1.11 12.53 -14.62
C SER A 145 2.57 12.14 -14.37
N PHE A 146 3.12 12.60 -13.24
CA PHE A 146 4.47 12.25 -12.75
C PHE A 146 4.64 10.79 -12.29
N GLY A 147 3.70 9.89 -12.61
CA GLY A 147 3.82 8.45 -12.33
C GLY A 147 3.69 8.02 -10.86
N LEU A 148 3.66 8.95 -9.89
CA LEU A 148 3.62 8.65 -8.45
C LEU A 148 2.43 7.77 -8.03
N VAL A 149 1.26 8.00 -8.63
CA VAL A 149 0.05 7.21 -8.34
C VAL A 149 0.19 5.77 -8.83
N GLY A 150 0.72 5.57 -10.04
CA GLY A 150 0.97 4.22 -10.56
C GLY A 150 2.04 3.50 -9.74
N ALA A 151 3.13 4.20 -9.44
CA ALA A 151 4.25 3.69 -8.67
C ALA A 151 3.83 3.22 -7.26
N SER A 152 3.09 4.04 -6.51
CA SER A 152 2.68 3.68 -5.14
C SER A 152 1.74 2.48 -5.11
N LYS A 153 0.86 2.35 -6.11
CA LYS A 153 -0.05 1.20 -6.26
C LYS A 153 0.68 -0.07 -6.67
N VAL A 154 1.73 0.03 -7.49
CA VAL A 154 2.59 -1.12 -7.81
C VAL A 154 3.32 -1.58 -6.55
N LEU A 155 3.92 -0.66 -5.78
CA LEU A 155 4.58 -1.01 -4.51
C LEU A 155 3.62 -1.67 -3.53
N PHE A 156 2.42 -1.12 -3.37
CA PHE A 156 1.40 -1.71 -2.51
C PHE A 156 0.96 -3.11 -2.97
N ALA A 157 0.89 -3.36 -4.28
CA ALA A 157 0.57 -4.69 -4.81
C ALA A 157 1.61 -5.77 -4.45
N VAL A 158 2.83 -5.38 -4.10
CA VAL A 158 3.93 -6.33 -3.87
C VAL A 158 4.48 -6.34 -2.46
N LEU A 159 4.29 -5.24 -1.73
CA LEU A 159 4.72 -5.03 -0.35
C LEU A 159 3.58 -4.45 0.51
N PRO A 160 2.39 -5.07 0.55
CA PRO A 160 1.21 -4.52 1.23
C PRO A 160 1.39 -4.34 2.74
N GLU A 161 2.38 -4.96 3.35
CA GLU A 161 2.70 -4.86 4.77
C GLU A 161 3.30 -3.50 5.15
N VAL A 162 3.91 -2.79 4.18
CA VAL A 162 4.68 -1.57 4.43
C VAL A 162 4.38 -0.42 3.47
N ALA A 163 3.93 -0.71 2.24
CA ALA A 163 3.65 0.32 1.25
C ALA A 163 2.20 0.83 1.38
N LEU A 164 1.99 2.12 1.11
CA LEU A 164 0.68 2.76 1.05
C LEU A 164 0.33 3.09 -0.42
N PRO A 165 -0.83 2.68 -0.95
CA PRO A 165 -1.28 3.12 -2.28
C PRO A 165 -1.83 4.54 -2.14
N ILE A 166 -1.32 5.50 -2.93
CA ILE A 166 -1.69 6.91 -2.76
C ILE A 166 -2.21 7.49 -4.07
N ASP A 167 -3.39 8.09 -4.01
CA ASP A 167 -4.03 8.78 -5.13
C ASP A 167 -3.65 10.28 -5.23
N ASN A 168 -4.04 10.94 -6.32
CA ASN A 168 -3.76 12.36 -6.54
C ASN A 168 -4.33 13.28 -5.44
N ALA A 169 -5.55 13.03 -4.96
CA ALA A 169 -6.17 13.81 -3.91
C ALA A 169 -5.43 13.64 -2.58
N GLU A 170 -5.02 12.42 -2.25
CA GLU A 170 -4.19 12.15 -1.08
C GLU A 170 -2.83 12.84 -1.15
N TRP A 171 -2.10 12.68 -2.26
CA TRP A 171 -0.80 13.36 -2.45
C TRP A 171 -0.92 14.87 -2.24
N ARG A 172 -1.90 15.51 -2.90
CA ARG A 172 -2.04 16.97 -2.93
C ARG A 172 -2.66 17.56 -1.68
N LYS A 173 -3.66 16.90 -1.10
CA LYS A 173 -4.54 17.50 -0.09
C LYS A 173 -4.36 16.89 1.30
N VAL A 174 -4.10 15.57 1.38
CA VAL A 174 -3.97 14.84 2.64
C VAL A 174 -2.51 14.85 3.13
N PHE A 175 -1.58 14.34 2.33
CA PHE A 175 -0.18 14.22 2.71
C PHE A 175 0.62 15.50 2.47
N ARG A 176 0.31 16.22 1.38
CA ARG A 176 0.96 17.49 1.00
C ARG A 176 2.48 17.39 0.90
N THR A 177 2.98 16.23 0.52
CA THR A 177 4.39 15.94 0.27
C THR A 177 4.51 14.82 -0.75
N ILE A 178 5.56 14.85 -1.58
CA ILE A 178 5.93 13.74 -2.47
C ILE A 178 6.96 12.80 -1.84
N ASP A 179 7.48 13.15 -0.66
CA ASP A 179 8.39 12.32 0.11
C ASP A 179 7.64 11.12 0.68
N TYR A 180 7.72 10.01 -0.04
CA TYR A 180 7.05 8.77 0.33
C TYR A 180 7.65 8.16 1.60
N ALA A 181 8.96 8.31 1.84
CA ALA A 181 9.56 7.82 3.07
C ALA A 181 8.96 8.55 4.28
N ALA A 182 8.80 9.88 4.20
CA ALA A 182 8.13 10.66 5.23
C ALA A 182 6.66 10.26 5.44
N ILE A 183 5.95 9.84 4.38
CA ILE A 183 4.56 9.36 4.52
C ILE A 183 4.53 8.01 5.24
N ILE A 184 5.40 7.07 4.87
CA ILE A 184 5.47 5.73 5.47
C ILE A 184 5.83 5.82 6.96
N THR A 185 6.82 6.64 7.34
CA THR A 185 7.19 6.83 8.75
C THR A 185 6.10 7.54 9.54
N ARG A 186 5.47 8.57 8.97
CA ARG A 186 4.32 9.26 9.63
C ARG A 186 3.13 8.33 9.83
N MET A 187 2.83 7.46 8.86
CA MET A 187 1.78 6.45 9.00
C MET A 187 2.09 5.51 10.18
N ALA A 188 3.33 5.03 10.30
CA ALA A 188 3.76 4.20 11.42
C ALA A 188 3.56 4.92 12.78
N ASP A 189 4.09 6.14 12.89
CA ASP A 189 4.02 6.97 14.10
C ASP A 189 2.57 7.27 14.48
N GLU A 190 1.72 7.53 13.49
CA GLU A 190 0.32 7.82 13.71
C GLU A 190 -0.48 6.60 14.18
N ILE A 191 -0.24 5.43 13.59
CA ILE A 191 -0.85 4.18 14.03
C ILE A 191 -0.45 3.89 15.48
N GLN A 192 0.84 3.98 15.82
CA GLN A 192 1.31 3.75 17.20
C GLN A 192 0.64 4.71 18.20
N ARG A 193 0.60 6.01 17.89
CA ARG A 193 -0.09 6.99 18.74
C ARG A 193 -1.57 6.69 18.89
N TRP A 194 -2.22 6.28 17.80
CA TRP A 194 -3.64 5.92 17.83
C TRP A 194 -3.88 4.69 18.73
N GLU A 195 -3.06 3.65 18.61
CA GLU A 195 -3.15 2.45 19.45
C GLU A 195 -2.94 2.78 20.94
N MET A 196 -1.94 3.63 21.25
CA MET A 196 -1.72 4.10 22.62
C MET A 196 -2.92 4.88 23.17
N SER A 197 -3.50 5.78 22.38
CA SER A 197 -4.62 6.61 22.82
C SER A 197 -5.93 5.84 23.00
N THR A 198 -6.09 4.71 22.32
CA THR A 198 -7.35 3.93 22.31
C THR A 198 -7.25 2.62 23.08
N GLY A 199 -6.04 2.19 23.44
CA GLY A 199 -5.78 0.86 24.01
C GLY A 199 -6.12 -0.30 23.06
N THR A 200 -6.35 -0.02 21.77
CA THR A 200 -6.81 -1.01 20.78
C THR A 200 -5.76 -1.19 19.68
N LYS A 201 -5.50 -2.42 19.28
CA LYS A 201 -4.63 -2.73 18.14
C LYS A 201 -5.32 -2.32 16.83
N PHE A 202 -4.65 -1.55 15.99
CA PHE A 202 -5.27 -0.96 14.79
C PHE A 202 -5.74 -2.02 13.79
N ASP A 203 -5.03 -3.14 13.68
CA ASP A 203 -5.44 -4.27 12.83
C ASP A 203 -6.69 -5.00 13.35
N SER A 204 -7.07 -4.84 14.63
CA SER A 204 -8.35 -5.37 15.12
C SER A 204 -9.55 -4.61 14.54
N CYS A 205 -9.33 -3.49 13.84
CA CYS A 205 -10.38 -2.76 13.13
C CYS A 205 -10.71 -3.36 11.76
N ASP A 206 -10.03 -4.43 11.33
CA ASP A 206 -10.42 -5.19 10.14
C ASP A 206 -11.25 -6.44 10.55
N PRO A 207 -12.58 -6.43 10.31
CA PRO A 207 -13.46 -7.56 10.63
C PRO A 207 -13.11 -8.84 9.87
N GLY A 208 -12.45 -8.73 8.72
CA GLY A 208 -12.12 -9.87 7.85
C GLY A 208 -10.86 -10.63 8.25
N GLY A 209 -10.07 -10.11 9.19
CA GLY A 209 -8.88 -10.79 9.67
C GLY A 209 -7.69 -10.82 8.70
N CYS A 210 -7.77 -10.16 7.53
CA CYS A 210 -6.82 -10.35 6.42
C CYS A 210 -6.09 -9.10 5.94
N LEU A 211 -6.54 -7.90 6.28
CA LEU A 211 -5.91 -6.63 5.89
C LEU A 211 -4.65 -6.33 6.73
N THR A 212 -3.64 -5.75 6.09
CA THR A 212 -2.44 -5.21 6.75
C THR A 212 -2.68 -3.78 7.25
N LEU A 213 -1.79 -3.27 8.11
CA LEU A 213 -1.89 -1.91 8.65
C LEU A 213 -1.99 -0.82 7.57
N PRO A 214 -1.17 -0.83 6.49
CA PRO A 214 -1.32 0.16 5.41
C PRO A 214 -2.67 0.07 4.70
N CYS A 215 -3.29 -1.13 4.60
CA CYS A 215 -4.61 -1.28 3.99
C CYS A 215 -5.69 -0.54 4.80
N ILE A 216 -5.69 -0.73 6.12
CA ILE A 216 -6.64 -0.09 7.03
C ILE A 216 -6.39 1.42 7.07
N TYR A 217 -5.12 1.83 7.10
CA TYR A 217 -4.75 3.24 7.07
C TYR A 217 -5.19 3.92 5.77
N ASN A 218 -5.02 3.24 4.62
CA ASN A 218 -5.48 3.73 3.32
C ASN A 218 -6.98 4.03 3.33
N VAL A 219 -7.81 3.16 3.92
CA VAL A 219 -9.26 3.43 4.04
C VAL A 219 -9.52 4.76 4.75
N MET A 220 -8.78 5.03 5.82
CA MET A 220 -8.90 6.28 6.57
C MET A 220 -8.33 7.48 5.82
N ALA A 221 -7.20 7.32 5.13
CA ALA A 221 -6.59 8.37 4.29
C ALA A 221 -7.54 8.76 3.13
N MET A 222 -8.18 7.77 2.51
CA MET A 222 -9.19 7.99 1.48
C MET A 222 -10.42 8.71 2.00
N LYS A 223 -10.83 8.43 3.24
CA LYS A 223 -11.93 9.14 3.91
C LYS A 223 -11.57 10.57 4.31
N ALA A 224 -10.28 10.86 4.51
CA ALA A 224 -9.77 12.19 4.85
C ALA A 224 -9.61 13.12 3.63
N ARG A 225 -9.90 12.63 2.41
CA ARG A 225 -9.98 13.47 1.22
C ARG A 225 -11.12 14.49 1.38
N PRO A 226 -10.92 15.75 0.99
CA PRO A 226 -11.97 16.77 1.01
C PRO A 226 -12.92 16.65 -0.18
#